data_AF-A0A927RG17-F1
#
_entry.id   AF-A0A927RG17-F1
#
_cell.length_a   1.000
_cell.length_b   1.000
_cell.length_c   1.000
_cell.angle_alpha   90.00
_cell.angle_beta   90.00
_cell.angle_gamma   90.00
#
_symmetry.space_group_name_H-M   'P 1'
#
loop_
_entity.id
_entity.type
_entity.pdbx_description
1 polymer ?
#
loop_
_entity_poly.entity_id
_entity_poly.type
_entity_poly.pdbx_seq_one_letter_code
_entity_poly.pdbx_strand_id
1 'polypeptide(L)'
;MLKTDYINNPDIDLYEDSEYDYLTEKVLTKDIDEENCINCTVSACYITSNENLENYMYFMPLKDKRVATVGSSGDQALNAIYYGSKDVTLIDANPYSRAFTEYKIAMIKNFDCNKFHKILTSKKDLFSWITYRQISHDLSKDSQRFWDKLIIEQDNSPNSTLSSEDMYRILIQDYPFCSSEFYKFENYKKMQNVLKSGDYNLSFITAELSEFPMKLDGKYDSILLSNIYDYIYDSLDSEKFEKTIIKLYNDNLSEDGMIQVYYDMKRNGIWKRRNFYTNFDYNYYTVEGTFPPTRVWFINKTKDIDKIDNMQL
;
A
#
# COMPACT_ATOMS: atom_id res chain seq x y z
N MET A 1 -27.33 -17.49 -10.27
CA MET A 1 -26.87 -17.85 -8.92
C MET A 1 -25.61 -18.70 -9.07
N LEU A 2 -24.43 -18.08 -9.05
CA LEU A 2 -23.16 -18.79 -8.97
C LEU A 2 -22.59 -18.50 -7.59
N LYS A 3 -22.59 -19.52 -6.74
CA LYS A 3 -21.83 -19.55 -5.49
C LYS A 3 -20.36 -19.77 -5.87
N THR A 4 -19.50 -18.81 -5.56
CA THR A 4 -18.05 -19.01 -5.61
C THR A 4 -17.59 -19.49 -4.25
N ASP A 5 -17.44 -20.80 -4.12
CA ASP A 5 -16.81 -21.45 -2.97
C ASP A 5 -15.29 -21.25 -3.07
N TYR A 6 -14.75 -20.25 -2.37
CA TYR A 6 -13.31 -20.12 -2.16
C TYR A 6 -12.91 -21.01 -0.98
N ILE A 7 -12.20 -22.10 -1.30
CA ILE A 7 -11.62 -23.03 -0.32
C ILE A 7 -10.47 -22.31 0.39
N ASN A 8 -10.65 -22.08 1.70
CA ASN A 8 -9.58 -21.71 2.62
C ASN A 8 -8.51 -22.80 2.64
N ASN A 9 -7.31 -22.52 2.15
CA ASN A 9 -6.14 -23.36 2.41
C ASN A 9 -5.33 -22.74 3.56
N PRO A 10 -5.30 -23.35 4.76
CA PRO A 10 -4.66 -22.79 5.94
C PRO A 10 -3.13 -22.98 6.00
N ASP A 11 -2.53 -23.69 5.04
CA ASP A 11 -1.12 -24.10 5.07
C ASP A 11 -0.30 -23.40 3.97
N ILE A 12 -0.16 -22.07 4.07
CA ILE A 12 0.94 -21.36 3.38
C ILE A 12 2.07 -21.27 4.41
N ASP A 13 3.02 -22.20 4.32
CA ASP A 13 4.28 -22.15 5.04
C ASP A 13 4.99 -20.83 4.74
N LEU A 14 5.42 -20.15 5.81
CA LEU A 14 6.32 -19.00 5.75
C LEU A 14 7.69 -19.54 5.31
N TYR A 15 8.05 -19.32 4.05
CA TYR A 15 9.36 -19.71 3.51
C TYR A 15 10.49 -18.88 4.17
N GLU A 16 11.64 -19.53 4.37
CA GLU A 16 12.84 -18.93 4.98
C GLU A 16 13.36 -17.72 4.17
N ASP A 17 13.54 -16.58 4.85
CA ASP A 17 13.90 -15.27 4.28
C ASP A 17 15.18 -15.25 3.40
N SER A 18 16.08 -16.23 3.56
CA SER A 18 17.43 -16.18 2.98
C SER A 18 17.53 -16.42 1.46
N GLU A 19 16.59 -17.14 0.85
CA GLU A 19 16.58 -17.38 -0.61
C GLU A 19 15.93 -16.20 -1.38
N TYR A 20 15.09 -15.44 -0.67
CA TYR A 20 14.34 -14.29 -1.18
C TYR A 20 15.24 -13.07 -1.41
N ASP A 21 16.09 -12.77 -0.44
CA ASP A 21 17.01 -11.63 -0.48
C ASP A 21 17.99 -11.74 -1.66
N TYR A 22 18.53 -12.94 -1.92
CA TYR A 22 19.49 -13.19 -3.00
C TYR A 22 18.92 -12.98 -4.41
N LEU A 23 17.66 -13.38 -4.64
CA LEU A 23 17.03 -13.26 -5.96
C LEU A 23 16.52 -11.83 -6.22
N THR A 24 16.04 -11.15 -5.19
CA THR A 24 15.60 -9.75 -5.27
C THR A 24 16.78 -8.83 -5.56
N GLU A 25 17.93 -9.08 -4.92
CA GLU A 25 19.19 -8.43 -5.22
C GLU A 25 19.59 -8.63 -6.69
N LYS A 26 19.51 -9.86 -7.22
CA LYS A 26 19.89 -10.18 -8.61
C LYS A 26 19.01 -9.53 -9.69
N VAL A 27 17.72 -9.34 -9.44
CA VAL A 27 16.76 -8.72 -10.39
C VAL A 27 16.77 -7.19 -10.32
N LEU A 28 16.95 -6.63 -9.12
CA LEU A 28 16.72 -5.21 -8.89
C LEU A 28 17.99 -4.37 -8.69
N THR A 29 19.15 -4.98 -8.37
CA THR A 29 20.40 -4.22 -8.12
C THR A 29 21.39 -4.19 -9.27
N LYS A 30 21.27 -5.08 -10.28
CA LYS A 30 22.33 -5.18 -11.29
C LYS A 30 22.36 -4.06 -12.33
N ASP A 31 21.24 -3.38 -12.61
CA ASP A 31 21.19 -2.42 -13.73
C ASP A 31 20.17 -1.27 -13.56
N ILE A 32 19.56 -1.07 -12.39
CA ILE A 32 18.61 0.04 -12.13
C ILE A 32 19.31 1.13 -11.29
N ASP A 33 19.94 2.09 -11.99
CA ASP A 33 20.61 3.31 -11.48
C ASP A 33 21.09 3.27 -10.01
N GLU A 34 22.37 2.92 -9.85
CA GLU A 34 23.13 3.09 -8.59
C GLU A 34 23.14 4.54 -8.07
N GLU A 35 22.73 5.54 -8.86
CA GLU A 35 22.77 6.95 -8.42
C GLU A 35 21.70 7.33 -7.39
N ASN A 36 20.64 6.53 -7.19
CA ASN A 36 19.56 6.87 -6.23
C ASN A 36 19.23 5.80 -5.16
N CYS A 37 19.80 4.60 -5.23
CA CYS A 37 19.51 3.53 -4.25
C CYS A 37 20.80 2.77 -3.86
N ILE A 38 21.77 3.48 -3.29
CA ILE A 38 22.95 2.84 -2.67
C ILE A 38 22.49 2.30 -1.31
N ASN A 39 22.23 0.98 -1.22
CA ASN A 39 21.89 0.18 -0.02
C ASN A 39 20.40 -0.07 0.32
N CYS A 40 19.45 0.11 -0.59
CA CYS A 40 18.09 -0.41 -0.33
C CYS A 40 18.05 -1.92 -0.59
N THR A 41 17.97 -2.74 0.45
CA THR A 41 17.40 -4.09 0.33
C THR A 41 15.96 -3.91 -0.11
N VAL A 42 15.72 -3.99 -1.42
CA VAL A 42 14.38 -3.74 -1.96
C VAL A 42 13.50 -4.90 -1.57
N SER A 43 12.48 -4.66 -0.76
CA SER A 43 11.45 -5.67 -0.47
C SER A 43 10.53 -5.86 -1.68
N ALA A 44 9.87 -7.01 -1.77
CA ALA A 44 8.80 -7.19 -2.74
C ALA A 44 7.66 -6.19 -2.57
N CYS A 45 6.95 -5.93 -3.66
CA CYS A 45 5.76 -5.10 -3.65
C CYS A 45 4.53 -5.95 -3.32
N TYR A 46 3.51 -5.29 -2.79
CA TYR A 46 2.20 -5.91 -2.62
C TYR A 46 1.35 -5.52 -3.82
N ILE A 47 0.72 -6.47 -4.51
CA ILE A 47 -0.24 -6.12 -5.58
C ILE A 47 -1.52 -5.58 -4.97
N THR A 48 -1.94 -6.06 -3.82
CA THR A 48 -3.18 -5.66 -3.16
C THR A 48 -2.96 -5.47 -1.68
N SER A 49 -3.73 -4.59 -1.05
CA SER A 49 -3.75 -4.50 0.40
C SER A 49 -4.41 -5.74 1.00
N ASN A 50 -3.88 -6.17 2.13
CA ASN A 50 -4.48 -7.17 3.01
C ASN A 50 -5.38 -6.52 4.09
N GLU A 51 -5.63 -5.21 3.99
CA GLU A 51 -6.57 -4.48 4.85
C GLU A 51 -7.99 -4.53 4.30
N ASN A 52 -8.96 -4.55 5.21
CA ASN A 52 -10.35 -4.32 4.85
C ASN A 52 -10.65 -2.81 4.84
N LEU A 53 -10.17 -2.12 3.79
CA LEU A 53 -10.19 -0.65 3.68
C LEU A 53 -11.61 -0.08 3.66
N GLU A 54 -12.56 -0.78 3.05
CA GLU A 54 -13.98 -0.39 3.06
C GLU A 54 -14.59 -0.28 4.46
N ASN A 55 -14.04 -0.99 5.44
CA ASN A 55 -14.61 -1.00 6.79
C ASN A 55 -14.37 0.29 7.55
N TYR A 56 -13.28 0.99 7.25
CA TYR A 56 -12.83 2.06 8.13
C TYR A 56 -12.49 3.36 7.41
N MET A 57 -12.10 3.32 6.13
CA MET A 57 -11.65 4.53 5.44
C MET A 57 -12.76 5.58 5.32
N TYR A 58 -14.03 5.19 5.31
CA TYR A 58 -15.15 6.15 5.30
C TYR A 58 -15.29 6.96 6.61
N PHE A 59 -14.66 6.54 7.71
CA PHE A 59 -14.59 7.33 8.96
C PHE A 59 -13.49 8.39 8.92
N MET A 60 -12.56 8.30 7.98
CA MET A 60 -11.44 9.23 7.84
C MET A 60 -11.89 10.50 7.10
N PRO A 61 -11.28 11.67 7.41
CA PRO A 61 -11.52 12.89 6.65
C PRO A 61 -10.83 12.81 5.28
N LEU A 62 -11.56 12.31 4.27
CA LEU A 62 -11.03 12.07 2.92
C LEU A 62 -11.58 13.00 1.83
N LYS A 63 -12.88 13.34 1.87
CA LYS A 63 -13.52 14.10 0.80
C LYS A 63 -12.99 15.55 0.75
N ASP A 64 -12.51 15.97 -0.42
CA ASP A 64 -11.92 17.30 -0.65
C ASP A 64 -10.74 17.60 0.29
N LYS A 65 -10.08 16.54 0.79
CA LYS A 65 -9.00 16.60 1.77
C LYS A 65 -7.65 16.20 1.18
N ARG A 66 -6.60 16.50 1.96
CA ARG A 66 -5.22 16.13 1.70
C ARG A 66 -4.81 14.92 2.53
N VAL A 67 -4.29 13.88 1.89
CA VAL A 67 -4.04 12.58 2.51
C VAL A 67 -2.60 12.14 2.29
N ALA A 68 -1.91 11.74 3.36
CA ALA A 68 -0.64 11.03 3.25
C ALA A 68 -0.88 9.54 3.56
N THR A 69 -0.25 8.65 2.80
CA THR A 69 -0.45 7.21 2.97
C THR A 69 0.78 6.45 2.54
N VAL A 70 1.00 5.31 3.18
CA VAL A 70 2.10 4.41 2.85
C VAL A 70 1.89 3.73 1.50
N GLY A 71 2.97 3.51 0.75
CA GLY A 71 2.92 3.04 -0.62
C GLY A 71 2.46 1.61 -0.78
N SER A 72 3.15 0.64 -0.18
CA SER A 72 2.88 -0.80 -0.24
C SER A 72 2.25 -1.24 -1.57
N SER A 73 0.92 -1.36 -1.63
CA SER A 73 0.15 -1.72 -2.84
C SER A 73 -0.51 -0.57 -3.60
N GLY A 74 -0.56 0.62 -3.01
CA GLY A 74 -1.27 1.79 -3.51
C GLY A 74 -2.77 1.78 -3.21
N ASP A 75 -3.31 0.73 -2.56
CA ASP A 75 -4.75 0.60 -2.35
C ASP A 75 -5.31 1.64 -1.40
N GLN A 76 -4.57 2.03 -0.34
CA GLN A 76 -4.98 3.13 0.54
C GLN A 76 -5.09 4.45 -0.23
N ALA A 77 -4.10 4.77 -1.09
CA ALA A 77 -4.15 5.96 -1.94
C ALA A 77 -5.34 5.95 -2.91
N LEU A 78 -5.61 4.81 -3.55
CA LEU A 78 -6.74 4.67 -4.48
C LEU A 78 -8.10 4.75 -3.76
N ASN A 79 -8.23 4.21 -2.56
CA ASN A 79 -9.45 4.39 -1.77
C ASN A 79 -9.62 5.84 -1.32
N ALA A 80 -8.55 6.55 -0.93
CA ALA A 80 -8.62 7.98 -0.63
C ALA A 80 -9.17 8.78 -1.84
N ILE A 81 -8.64 8.52 -3.03
CA ILE A 81 -9.14 9.11 -4.29
C ILE A 81 -10.62 8.73 -4.53
N TYR A 82 -10.99 7.46 -4.33
CA TYR A 82 -12.38 7.00 -4.48
C TYR A 82 -13.37 7.72 -3.55
N TYR A 83 -12.93 8.04 -2.33
CA TYR A 83 -13.69 8.80 -1.34
C TYR A 83 -13.64 10.33 -1.59
N GLY A 84 -12.92 10.77 -2.62
CA GLY A 84 -12.93 12.16 -3.08
C GLY A 84 -11.77 13.01 -2.58
N SER A 85 -10.68 12.41 -2.11
CA SER A 85 -9.45 13.17 -1.81
C SER A 85 -8.89 13.81 -3.08
N LYS A 86 -8.48 15.07 -2.95
CA LYS A 86 -8.00 15.89 -4.07
C LYS A 86 -6.49 15.94 -4.16
N ASP A 87 -5.82 15.69 -3.05
CA ASP A 87 -4.37 15.68 -2.99
C ASP A 87 -3.91 14.52 -2.11
N VAL A 88 -3.26 13.53 -2.73
CA VAL A 88 -2.80 12.32 -2.08
C VAL A 88 -1.29 12.22 -2.26
N THR A 89 -0.58 12.06 -1.15
CA THR A 89 0.86 11.79 -1.12
C THR A 89 1.07 10.35 -0.71
N LEU A 90 1.61 9.56 -1.63
CA LEU A 90 2.03 8.19 -1.37
C LEU A 90 3.52 8.19 -1.01
N ILE A 91 3.87 7.67 0.16
CA ILE A 91 5.23 7.67 0.69
C ILE A 91 5.67 6.25 1.06
N ASP A 92 6.83 5.80 0.59
CA ASP A 92 7.29 4.43 0.83
C ASP A 92 8.81 4.31 0.80
N ALA A 93 9.37 3.36 1.55
CA ALA A 93 10.80 3.06 1.49
C ALA A 93 11.15 2.32 0.19
N ASN A 94 10.20 1.55 -0.36
CA ASN A 94 10.36 0.83 -1.60
C ASN A 94 10.01 1.74 -2.80
N PRO A 95 11.00 2.13 -3.62
CA PRO A 95 10.76 3.00 -4.78
C PRO A 95 9.85 2.35 -5.84
N TYR A 96 9.72 1.02 -5.86
CA TYR A 96 8.89 0.32 -6.85
C TYR A 96 7.39 0.34 -6.53
N SER A 97 7.00 0.72 -5.31
CA SER A 97 5.59 0.93 -4.93
C SER A 97 4.89 1.91 -5.89
N ARG A 98 5.61 2.94 -6.35
CA ARG A 98 5.15 3.88 -7.38
C ARG A 98 4.82 3.18 -8.69
N ALA A 99 5.74 2.36 -9.20
CA ALA A 99 5.58 1.69 -10.49
C ALA A 99 4.39 0.73 -10.50
N PHE A 100 4.16 0.00 -9.41
CA PHE A 100 2.98 -0.86 -9.25
C PHE A 100 1.68 -0.07 -9.11
N THR A 101 1.68 1.03 -8.35
CA THR A 101 0.51 1.90 -8.19
C THR A 101 0.09 2.53 -9.52
N GLU A 102 1.04 3.08 -10.28
CA GLU A 102 0.78 3.65 -11.61
C GLU A 102 0.26 2.57 -12.58
N TYR A 103 0.83 1.36 -12.55
CA TYR A 103 0.35 0.23 -13.35
C TYR A 103 -1.12 -0.11 -13.05
N LYS A 104 -1.49 -0.15 -11.76
CA LYS A 104 -2.86 -0.39 -11.33
C LYS A 104 -3.81 0.73 -11.78
N ILE A 105 -3.42 1.99 -11.64
CA ILE A 105 -4.20 3.14 -12.14
C ILE A 105 -4.44 3.01 -13.64
N ALA A 106 -3.39 2.70 -14.41
CA ALA A 106 -3.47 2.56 -15.86
C ALA A 106 -4.38 1.38 -16.26
N MET A 107 -4.34 0.25 -15.54
CA MET A 107 -5.29 -0.84 -15.73
C MET A 107 -6.73 -0.42 -15.46
N ILE A 108 -6.99 0.31 -14.36
CA ILE A 108 -8.35 0.77 -14.01
C ILE A 108 -8.89 1.74 -15.08
N LYS A 109 -8.04 2.61 -15.62
CA LYS A 109 -8.42 3.53 -16.71
C LYS A 109 -8.78 2.77 -17.99
N ASN A 110 -8.04 1.73 -18.35
CA ASN A 110 -8.13 1.14 -19.70
C ASN A 110 -8.99 -0.12 -19.80
N PHE A 111 -9.22 -0.84 -18.70
CA PHE A 111 -9.93 -2.12 -18.72
C PHE A 111 -11.30 -2.05 -18.04
N ASP A 112 -12.14 -3.05 -18.31
CA ASP A 112 -13.33 -3.29 -17.51
C ASP A 112 -12.96 -4.05 -16.22
N CYS A 113 -13.90 -4.08 -15.27
CA CYS A 113 -13.71 -4.71 -13.96
C CYS A 113 -13.30 -6.18 -14.06
N ASN A 114 -13.89 -6.94 -15.01
CA ASN A 114 -13.59 -8.36 -15.17
C ASN A 114 -12.16 -8.59 -15.67
N LYS A 115 -11.75 -7.82 -16.69
CA LYS A 115 -10.38 -7.90 -17.23
C LYS A 115 -9.36 -7.43 -16.19
N PHE A 116 -9.66 -6.37 -15.44
CA PHE A 116 -8.82 -5.90 -14.35
C PHE A 116 -8.59 -6.99 -13.28
N HIS A 117 -9.65 -7.61 -12.76
CA HIS A 117 -9.52 -8.70 -11.79
C HIS A 117 -8.80 -9.91 -12.37
N LYS A 118 -9.09 -10.28 -13.62
CA LYS A 118 -8.40 -11.37 -14.28
C LYS A 118 -6.89 -11.12 -14.31
N ILE A 119 -6.46 -9.91 -14.67
CA ILE A 119 -5.03 -9.56 -14.71
C ILE A 119 -4.41 -9.62 -13.32
N LEU A 120 -5.05 -9.03 -12.29
CA LEU A 120 -4.50 -9.03 -10.93
C LEU A 120 -4.38 -10.44 -10.33
N THR A 121 -5.27 -11.36 -10.70
CA THR A 121 -5.27 -12.74 -10.21
C THR A 121 -4.44 -13.70 -11.08
N SER A 122 -3.90 -13.22 -12.21
CA SER A 122 -3.19 -14.04 -13.20
C SER A 122 -1.76 -13.54 -13.35
N LYS A 123 -0.81 -14.26 -12.75
CA LYS A 123 0.64 -13.97 -12.82
C LYS A 123 1.11 -13.76 -14.26
N LYS A 124 0.62 -14.60 -15.17
CA LYS A 124 0.89 -14.53 -16.60
C LYS A 124 0.35 -13.25 -17.23
N ASP A 125 -0.89 -12.87 -16.93
CA ASP A 125 -1.51 -11.69 -17.55
C ASP A 125 -0.97 -10.38 -16.96
N LEU A 126 -0.58 -10.38 -15.67
CA LEU A 126 0.04 -9.23 -14.98
C LEU A 126 1.36 -8.81 -15.64
N PHE A 127 2.24 -9.79 -15.88
CA PHE A 127 3.55 -9.58 -16.51
C PHE A 127 3.53 -9.77 -18.03
N SER A 128 2.36 -9.74 -18.67
CA SER A 128 2.26 -9.91 -20.12
C SER A 128 2.62 -8.64 -20.88
N TRP A 129 3.48 -8.76 -21.90
CA TRP A 129 3.69 -7.72 -22.90
C TRP A 129 2.40 -7.19 -23.53
N ILE A 130 1.41 -8.06 -23.76
CA ILE A 130 0.11 -7.68 -24.34
C ILE A 130 -0.63 -6.73 -23.40
N THR A 131 -0.65 -7.04 -22.09
CA THR A 131 -1.26 -6.18 -21.07
C THR A 131 -0.53 -4.86 -20.97
N TYR A 132 0.79 -4.91 -20.81
CA TYR A 132 1.65 -3.73 -20.66
C TYR A 132 1.53 -2.76 -21.83
N ARG A 133 1.61 -3.24 -23.07
CA ARG A 133 1.50 -2.40 -24.26
C ARG A 133 0.19 -1.63 -24.36
N GLN A 134 -0.88 -2.15 -23.76
CA GLN A 134 -2.20 -1.48 -23.75
C GLN A 134 -2.26 -0.31 -22.78
N ILE A 135 -1.38 -0.23 -21.79
CA ILE A 135 -1.46 0.74 -20.68
C ILE A 135 -0.17 1.52 -20.44
N SER A 136 0.94 1.16 -21.07
CA SER A 136 2.25 1.79 -20.86
C SER A 136 2.26 3.29 -21.14
N HIS A 137 1.44 3.74 -22.09
CA HIS A 137 1.29 5.16 -22.43
C HIS A 137 0.68 6.02 -21.30
N ASP A 138 0.02 5.40 -20.32
CA ASP A 138 -0.54 6.06 -19.14
C ASP A 138 0.44 6.10 -17.95
N LEU A 139 1.60 5.47 -18.06
CA LEU A 139 2.62 5.42 -17.01
C LEU A 139 3.59 6.59 -17.12
N SER A 140 4.18 6.99 -15.99
CA SER A 140 5.32 7.91 -16.02
C SER A 140 6.55 7.26 -16.66
N LYS A 141 7.52 8.07 -17.11
CA LYS A 141 8.74 7.54 -17.74
C LYS A 141 9.53 6.61 -16.83
N ASP A 142 9.56 6.87 -15.53
CA ASP A 142 10.27 6.03 -14.56
C ASP A 142 9.59 4.67 -14.41
N SER A 143 8.26 4.66 -14.30
CA SER A 143 7.48 3.42 -14.26
C SER A 143 7.55 2.66 -15.58
N GLN A 144 7.52 3.35 -16.72
CA GLN A 144 7.74 2.71 -18.03
C GLN A 144 9.11 2.02 -18.06
N ARG A 145 10.18 2.70 -17.63
CA ARG A 145 11.52 2.09 -17.57
C ARG A 145 11.57 0.85 -16.67
N PHE A 146 10.92 0.90 -15.51
CA PHE A 146 10.80 -0.24 -14.61
C PHE A 146 10.10 -1.43 -15.31
N TRP A 147 8.92 -1.20 -15.88
CA TRP A 147 8.12 -2.24 -16.52
C TRP A 147 8.71 -2.73 -17.86
N ASP A 148 9.35 -1.85 -18.62
CA ASP A 148 10.10 -2.19 -19.82
C ASP A 148 11.21 -3.19 -19.47
N LYS A 149 12.03 -2.90 -18.47
CA LYS A 149 13.05 -3.87 -18.00
C LYS A 149 12.41 -5.18 -17.60
N LEU A 150 11.38 -5.13 -16.73
CA LEU A 150 10.75 -6.32 -16.19
C LEU A 150 10.09 -7.21 -17.25
N ILE A 151 9.41 -6.63 -18.25
CA ILE A 151 8.60 -7.35 -19.24
C ILE A 151 9.40 -7.64 -20.52
N ILE A 152 10.26 -6.73 -20.98
CA ILE A 152 11.04 -6.91 -22.22
C ILE A 152 12.16 -7.93 -22.01
N GLU A 153 12.81 -7.95 -20.84
CA GLU A 153 13.83 -8.96 -20.52
C GLU A 153 13.24 -10.39 -20.49
N GLN A 154 11.96 -10.51 -20.17
CA GLN A 154 11.22 -11.77 -20.25
C GLN A 154 10.94 -12.19 -21.71
N ASP A 155 10.43 -11.27 -22.55
CA ASP A 155 9.89 -11.62 -23.87
C ASP A 155 10.98 -11.81 -24.95
N ASN A 156 12.14 -11.14 -24.81
CA ASN A 156 13.19 -11.13 -25.84
C ASN A 156 14.40 -12.04 -25.57
N SER A 157 14.48 -12.69 -24.42
CA SER A 157 15.61 -13.57 -24.12
C SER A 157 15.19 -15.05 -24.21
N PRO A 158 15.63 -15.82 -25.23
CA PRO A 158 15.55 -17.28 -25.17
C PRO A 158 16.35 -17.88 -24.00
N ASN A 159 17.13 -17.05 -23.31
CA ASN A 159 17.83 -17.31 -22.05
C ASN A 159 17.25 -16.52 -20.87
N SER A 160 15.99 -16.02 -20.94
CA SER A 160 15.37 -15.37 -19.78
C SER A 160 15.31 -16.40 -18.66
N THR A 161 16.10 -16.23 -17.62
CA THR A 161 16.20 -17.21 -16.53
C THR A 161 15.00 -17.19 -15.58
N LEU A 162 14.06 -16.25 -15.76
CA LEU A 162 12.95 -16.00 -14.84
C LEU A 162 11.61 -16.08 -15.59
N SER A 163 10.78 -17.03 -15.20
CA SER A 163 9.39 -17.13 -15.65
C SER A 163 8.50 -16.06 -14.99
N SER A 164 7.29 -15.85 -15.49
CA SER A 164 6.29 -15.03 -14.78
C SER A 164 6.01 -15.54 -13.35
N GLU A 165 6.20 -16.84 -13.11
CA GLU A 165 6.08 -17.43 -11.78
C GLU A 165 7.22 -16.97 -10.88
N ASP A 166 8.45 -16.93 -11.40
CA ASP A 166 9.62 -16.46 -10.64
C ASP A 166 9.52 -14.97 -10.34
N MET A 167 9.14 -14.15 -11.32
CA MET A 167 8.92 -12.72 -11.10
C MET A 167 7.81 -12.48 -10.09
N TYR A 168 6.73 -13.23 -10.17
CA TYR A 168 5.66 -13.12 -9.19
C TYR A 168 6.15 -13.49 -7.79
N ARG A 169 6.86 -14.61 -7.64
CA ARG A 169 7.44 -15.01 -6.35
C ARG A 169 8.39 -13.94 -5.79
N ILE A 170 9.25 -13.36 -6.62
CA ILE A 170 10.29 -12.41 -6.21
C ILE A 170 9.72 -11.03 -5.92
N LEU A 171 8.75 -10.57 -6.71
CA LEU A 171 8.30 -9.18 -6.68
C LEU A 171 6.96 -8.99 -5.97
N ILE A 172 6.23 -10.07 -5.72
CA ILE A 172 4.87 -10.01 -5.19
C ILE A 172 4.75 -10.85 -3.93
N GLN A 173 4.33 -10.20 -2.86
CA GLN A 173 3.90 -10.92 -1.66
C GLN A 173 2.42 -11.28 -1.79
N ASP A 174 2.13 -12.59 -1.85
CA ASP A 174 0.78 -13.12 -1.92
C ASP A 174 0.03 -12.92 -0.60
N TYR A 175 -1.03 -12.13 -0.63
CA TYR A 175 -2.01 -12.08 0.44
C TYR A 175 -3.42 -12.26 -0.13
N PRO A 176 -4.32 -12.95 0.59
CA PRO A 176 -5.71 -13.06 0.18
C PRO A 176 -6.31 -11.66 0.01
N PHE A 177 -6.94 -11.42 -1.15
CA PHE A 177 -7.63 -10.17 -1.49
C PHE A 177 -8.46 -9.68 -0.31
N CYS A 178 -8.12 -8.50 0.20
CA CYS A 178 -8.97 -7.79 1.14
C CYS A 178 -9.65 -6.60 0.43
N SER A 179 -10.77 -6.17 0.98
CA SER A 179 -11.74 -5.34 0.29
C SER A 179 -11.29 -3.88 0.16
N SER A 180 -11.06 -3.46 -1.08
CA SER A 180 -11.07 -2.07 -1.50
C SER A 180 -12.35 -1.76 -2.27
N GLU A 181 -12.82 -0.53 -2.16
CA GLU A 181 -14.06 -0.09 -2.80
C GLU A 181 -14.05 -0.32 -4.32
N PHE A 182 -12.93 -0.05 -4.97
CA PHE A 182 -12.81 -0.15 -6.43
C PHE A 182 -12.66 -1.57 -6.96
N TYR A 183 -12.50 -2.60 -6.11
CA TYR A 183 -12.58 -4.00 -6.54
C TYR A 183 -14.03 -4.47 -6.72
N LYS A 184 -15.04 -3.70 -6.29
CA LYS A 184 -16.44 -4.09 -6.47
C LYS A 184 -16.95 -3.67 -7.84
N PHE A 185 -17.70 -4.53 -8.51
CA PHE A 185 -18.21 -4.27 -9.86
C PHE A 185 -19.06 -3.00 -9.92
N GLU A 186 -19.91 -2.79 -8.92
CA GLU A 186 -20.77 -1.62 -8.76
C GLU A 186 -19.99 -0.30 -8.58
N ASN A 187 -18.80 -0.36 -7.97
CA ASN A 187 -18.00 0.82 -7.62
C ASN A 187 -16.85 1.07 -8.61
N TYR A 188 -16.45 0.05 -9.36
CA TYR A 188 -15.36 0.12 -10.33
C TYR A 188 -15.59 1.23 -11.36
N LYS A 189 -16.82 1.38 -11.87
CA LYS A 189 -17.11 2.40 -12.87
C LYS A 189 -16.97 3.82 -12.31
N LYS A 190 -17.36 4.03 -11.04
CA LYS A 190 -17.14 5.30 -10.33
C LYS A 190 -15.63 5.58 -10.24
N MET A 191 -14.84 4.62 -9.78
CA MET A 191 -13.38 4.79 -9.67
C MET A 191 -12.74 5.09 -11.03
N GLN A 192 -13.10 4.33 -12.06
CA GLN A 192 -12.60 4.56 -13.41
C GLN A 192 -12.92 5.97 -13.92
N ASN A 193 -14.12 6.49 -13.64
CA ASN A 193 -14.49 7.85 -14.05
C ASN A 193 -13.67 8.91 -13.29
N VAL A 194 -13.44 8.73 -11.99
CA VAL A 194 -12.59 9.63 -11.19
C VAL A 194 -11.17 9.65 -11.76
N LEU A 195 -10.56 8.49 -11.99
CA LEU A 195 -9.21 8.40 -12.54
C LEU A 195 -9.09 8.99 -13.95
N LYS A 196 -10.12 8.82 -14.80
CA LYS A 196 -10.15 9.42 -16.14
C LYS A 196 -10.36 10.92 -16.14
N SER A 197 -11.07 11.46 -15.15
CA SER A 197 -11.29 12.90 -15.05
C SER A 197 -10.01 13.68 -14.75
N GLY A 198 -9.05 13.03 -14.06
CA GLY A 198 -7.83 13.69 -13.59
C GLY A 198 -8.07 14.71 -12.47
N ASP A 199 -9.26 14.71 -11.86
CA ASP A 199 -9.64 15.63 -10.78
C ASP A 199 -9.14 15.13 -9.41
N TYR A 200 -7.84 14.83 -9.36
CA TYR A 200 -7.05 14.43 -8.20
C TYR A 200 -5.56 14.69 -8.48
N ASN A 201 -4.79 14.96 -7.43
CA ASN A 201 -3.33 14.96 -7.45
C ASN A 201 -2.83 13.73 -6.69
N LEU A 202 -1.89 12.99 -7.28
CA LEU A 202 -1.20 11.88 -6.64
C LEU A 202 0.30 12.10 -6.77
N SER A 203 0.97 12.35 -5.64
CA SER A 203 2.42 12.51 -5.57
C SER A 203 3.06 11.27 -4.91
N PHE A 204 4.33 11.03 -5.24
CA PHE A 204 5.11 9.90 -4.75
C PHE A 204 6.39 10.39 -4.08
N ILE A 205 6.70 9.85 -2.90
CA ILE A 205 7.91 10.14 -2.15
C ILE A 205 8.57 8.81 -1.77
N THR A 206 9.85 8.65 -2.10
CA THR A 206 10.66 7.55 -1.57
C THR A 206 11.33 7.99 -0.27
N ALA A 207 11.00 7.33 0.84
CA ALA A 207 11.53 7.65 2.16
C ALA A 207 11.26 6.51 3.15
N GLU A 208 12.12 6.33 4.15
CA GLU A 208 11.81 5.45 5.29
C GLU A 208 10.86 6.13 6.28
N LEU A 209 10.16 5.34 7.11
CA LEU A 209 9.18 5.88 8.07
C LEU A 209 9.75 7.05 8.89
N SER A 210 10.98 6.93 9.39
CA SER A 210 11.59 7.95 10.23
C SER A 210 11.88 9.28 9.53
N GLU A 211 11.89 9.29 8.21
CA GLU A 211 12.05 10.50 7.40
C GLU A 211 10.71 11.14 7.02
N PHE A 212 9.58 10.45 7.22
CA PHE A 212 8.27 10.95 6.79
C PHE A 212 7.97 12.37 7.29
N PRO A 213 8.18 12.73 8.57
CA PRO A 213 7.87 14.07 9.04
C PRO A 213 8.64 15.18 8.32
N MET A 214 9.86 14.87 7.85
CA MET A 214 10.73 15.81 7.16
C MET A 214 10.45 15.89 5.66
N LYS A 215 9.93 14.81 5.06
CA LYS A 215 9.67 14.71 3.62
C LYS A 215 8.25 15.13 3.24
N LEU A 216 7.29 14.95 4.14
CA LEU A 216 5.93 15.41 3.94
C LEU A 216 5.89 16.94 3.98
N ASP A 217 5.49 17.54 2.86
CA ASP A 217 5.33 19.00 2.78
C ASP A 217 3.98 19.42 3.39
N GLY A 218 4.02 20.21 4.46
CA GLY A 218 2.83 20.83 5.06
C GLY A 218 1.93 19.88 5.86
N LYS A 219 0.66 20.32 6.05
CA LYS A 219 -0.34 19.60 6.85
C LYS A 219 -1.22 18.68 5.99
N TYR A 220 -1.70 17.61 6.61
CA TYR A 220 -2.58 16.59 6.06
C TYR A 220 -3.81 16.40 6.98
N ASP A 221 -4.96 16.13 6.38
CA ASP A 221 -6.19 15.79 7.09
C ASP A 221 -6.20 14.32 7.54
N SER A 222 -5.62 13.45 6.72
CA SER A 222 -5.48 12.03 7.04
C SER A 222 -4.06 11.55 6.80
N ILE A 223 -3.50 10.79 7.74
CA ILE A 223 -2.24 10.07 7.56
C ILE A 223 -2.51 8.57 7.80
N LEU A 224 -2.23 7.72 6.82
CA LEU A 224 -2.49 6.28 6.88
C LEU A 224 -1.18 5.50 6.90
N LEU A 225 -0.90 4.79 8.00
CA LEU A 225 0.38 4.10 8.22
C LEU A 225 0.28 2.57 8.12
N SER A 226 -0.90 2.04 7.80
CA SER A 226 -1.17 0.59 7.69
C SER A 226 -0.72 -0.15 8.96
N ASN A 227 0.05 -1.23 8.82
CA ASN A 227 0.67 -1.96 9.92
C ASN A 227 2.19 -1.77 9.98
N ILE A 228 2.74 -0.64 9.51
CA ILE A 228 4.21 -0.41 9.55
C ILE A 228 4.80 -0.62 10.94
N TYR A 229 4.03 -0.37 12.01
CA TYR A 229 4.43 -0.69 13.37
C TYR A 229 4.89 -2.14 13.56
N ASP A 230 4.24 -3.12 12.92
CA ASP A 230 4.59 -4.54 13.07
C ASP A 230 6.02 -4.85 12.64
N TYR A 231 6.57 -4.06 11.72
CA TYR A 231 7.91 -4.23 11.17
C TYR A 231 8.99 -3.49 11.97
N ILE A 232 8.59 -2.59 12.87
CA ILE A 232 9.50 -1.76 13.68
C ILE A 232 9.44 -2.16 15.15
N TYR A 233 8.36 -2.82 15.58
CA TYR A 233 8.23 -3.27 16.96
C TYR A 233 9.23 -4.37 17.34
N ASP A 234 9.45 -5.33 16.44
CA ASP A 234 10.34 -6.46 16.70
C ASP A 234 11.83 -6.05 16.75
N SER A 235 12.18 -4.84 16.26
CA SER A 235 13.56 -4.35 16.20
C SER A 235 14.02 -3.55 17.43
N LEU A 236 13.29 -3.57 18.55
CA LEU A 236 13.53 -2.74 19.75
C LEU A 236 13.45 -1.21 19.50
N ASP A 237 13.05 -0.77 18.30
CA ASP A 237 13.07 0.64 17.89
C ASP A 237 11.72 1.36 18.08
N SER A 238 10.92 0.87 19.04
CA SER A 238 9.61 1.42 19.39
C SER A 238 9.66 2.92 19.76
N GLU A 239 10.77 3.38 20.35
CA GLU A 239 11.00 4.78 20.68
C GLU A 239 11.10 5.67 19.43
N LYS A 240 11.76 5.19 18.36
CA LYS A 240 11.86 5.93 17.09
C LYS A 240 10.51 5.96 16.37
N PHE A 241 9.73 4.88 16.44
CA PHE A 241 8.35 4.89 15.95
C PHE A 241 7.54 5.96 16.70
N GLU A 242 7.54 5.93 18.04
CA GLU A 242 6.83 6.90 18.87
C GLU A 242 7.25 8.35 18.56
N LYS A 243 8.55 8.63 18.50
CA LYS A 243 9.08 9.95 18.11
C LYS A 243 8.64 10.36 16.71
N THR A 244 8.53 9.42 15.78
CA THR A 244 8.04 9.70 14.42
C THR A 244 6.56 10.06 14.44
N ILE A 245 5.74 9.32 15.19
CA ILE A 245 4.32 9.62 15.34
C ILE A 245 4.10 10.99 15.99
N ILE A 246 4.84 11.33 17.06
CA ILE A 246 4.78 12.65 17.70
C ILE A 246 5.10 13.75 16.68
N LYS A 247 6.15 13.59 15.87
CA LYS A 247 6.50 14.56 14.83
C LYS A 247 5.43 14.67 13.76
N LEU A 248 4.91 13.56 13.25
CA LEU A 248 3.80 13.59 12.28
C LEU A 248 2.59 14.32 12.85
N TYR A 249 2.23 14.06 14.10
CA TYR A 249 1.12 14.70 14.80
C TYR A 249 1.33 16.23 14.94
N ASN A 250 2.51 16.65 15.38
CA ASN A 250 2.80 18.06 15.60
C ASN A 250 2.99 18.81 14.28
N ASP A 251 3.80 18.26 13.38
CA ASP A 251 4.37 18.97 12.23
C ASP A 251 3.58 18.74 10.94
N ASN A 252 2.89 17.61 10.79
CA ASN A 252 2.22 17.25 9.52
C ASN A 252 0.71 17.01 9.66
N LEU A 253 0.14 16.91 10.86
CA LEU A 253 -1.30 16.72 11.04
C LEU A 253 -2.03 18.07 11.19
N SER A 254 -3.08 18.25 10.40
CA SER A 254 -4.01 19.38 10.52
C SER A 254 -4.80 19.34 11.83
N GLU A 255 -5.41 20.46 12.23
CA GLU A 255 -6.12 20.60 13.52
C GLU A 255 -7.25 19.59 13.73
N ASP A 256 -7.99 19.24 12.68
CA ASP A 256 -9.05 18.22 12.69
C ASP A 256 -8.58 16.87 12.13
N GLY A 257 -7.27 16.70 11.97
CA GLY A 257 -6.69 15.56 11.27
C GLY A 257 -6.71 14.27 12.08
N MET A 258 -6.63 13.15 11.36
CA MET A 258 -6.53 11.80 11.92
C MET A 258 -5.31 11.05 11.39
N ILE A 259 -4.63 10.31 12.27
CA ILE A 259 -3.58 9.36 11.89
C ILE A 259 -4.11 7.95 12.15
N GLN A 260 -4.20 7.10 11.13
CA GLN A 260 -4.35 5.66 11.30
C GLN A 260 -2.97 5.05 11.58
N VAL A 261 -2.78 4.53 12.79
CA VAL A 261 -1.46 4.05 13.25
C VAL A 261 -1.30 2.54 13.19
N TYR A 262 -2.42 1.80 13.26
CA TYR A 262 -2.41 0.34 13.26
C TYR A 262 -3.77 -0.25 12.89
N TYR A 263 -3.80 -1.51 12.48
CA TYR A 263 -5.03 -2.30 12.33
C TYR A 263 -4.80 -3.77 12.71
N ASP A 264 -5.88 -4.47 13.09
CA ASP A 264 -5.88 -5.89 13.39
C ASP A 264 -7.17 -6.50 12.84
N MET A 265 -7.09 -7.73 12.39
CA MET A 265 -8.21 -8.47 11.81
C MET A 265 -8.48 -9.73 12.61
N LYS A 266 -9.76 -9.97 12.90
CA LYS A 266 -10.19 -11.19 13.57
C LYS A 266 -10.15 -12.36 12.59
N ARG A 267 -9.27 -13.33 12.82
CA ARG A 267 -9.19 -14.59 12.05
C ARG A 267 -9.52 -15.77 12.95
N ASN A 268 -10.40 -16.66 12.50
CA ASN A 268 -10.87 -17.83 13.27
C ASN A 268 -11.40 -17.46 14.68
N GLY A 269 -12.08 -16.32 14.80
CA GLY A 269 -12.61 -15.84 16.07
C GLY A 269 -11.59 -15.20 17.02
N ILE A 270 -10.32 -15.18 16.64
CA ILE A 270 -9.21 -14.67 17.44
C ILE A 270 -8.68 -13.39 16.81
N TRP A 271 -8.52 -12.36 17.62
CA TRP A 271 -7.75 -11.19 17.24
C TRP A 271 -6.27 -11.56 17.25
N LYS A 272 -5.60 -11.50 16.10
CA LYS A 272 -4.14 -11.70 16.02
C LYS A 272 -3.45 -10.42 16.51
N ARG A 273 -3.62 -10.13 17.80
CA ARG A 273 -2.98 -8.98 18.42
C ARG A 273 -1.47 -9.22 18.44
N ARG A 274 -0.70 -8.53 17.60
CA ARG A 274 0.64 -8.15 18.04
C ARG A 274 0.48 -7.12 19.14
N ASN A 275 1.34 -7.24 20.12
CA ASN A 275 1.33 -6.42 21.32
C ASN A 275 1.66 -4.97 20.95
N PHE A 276 0.66 -4.22 20.47
CA PHE A 276 0.74 -2.79 20.22
C PHE A 276 0.81 -2.08 21.58
N TYR A 277 2.03 -1.96 22.10
CA TYR A 277 2.36 -1.20 23.29
C TYR A 277 3.02 0.09 22.84
N THR A 278 2.34 1.20 23.07
CA THR A 278 2.99 2.51 23.06
C THR A 278 2.42 3.29 24.23
N ASN A 279 3.09 4.36 24.64
CA ASN A 279 2.60 5.22 25.72
C ASN A 279 1.40 6.10 25.31
N PHE A 280 0.95 6.05 24.05
CA PHE A 280 -0.21 6.80 23.59
C PHE A 280 -1.55 6.18 24.05
N ASP A 281 -2.45 7.04 24.52
CA ASP A 281 -3.88 6.75 24.62
C ASP A 281 -4.50 6.78 23.22
N TYR A 282 -4.64 5.63 22.58
CA TYR A 282 -5.31 5.54 21.28
C TYR A 282 -6.82 5.43 21.41
N ASN A 283 -7.52 6.13 20.52
CA ASN A 283 -8.89 5.78 20.18
C ASN A 283 -8.84 4.60 19.19
N TYR A 284 -9.57 3.52 19.46
CA TYR A 284 -9.76 2.46 18.48
C TYR A 284 -11.23 2.36 18.09
N TYR A 285 -11.48 2.14 16.81
CA TYR A 285 -12.79 1.75 16.32
C TYR A 285 -12.75 0.26 16.00
N THR A 286 -13.68 -0.48 16.58
CA THR A 286 -13.97 -1.85 16.17
C THR A 286 -15.11 -1.81 15.18
N VAL A 287 -14.85 -2.26 13.96
CA VAL A 287 -15.89 -2.45 12.94
C VAL A 287 -16.31 -3.91 13.00
N GLU A 288 -17.39 -4.15 13.75
CA GLU A 288 -18.06 -5.45 13.84
C GLU A 288 -19.04 -5.63 12.68
N GLY A 289 -19.27 -6.88 12.24
CA GLY A 289 -20.24 -7.20 11.18
C GLY A 289 -19.68 -7.23 9.76
N THR A 290 -18.36 -7.07 9.60
CA THR A 290 -17.64 -7.19 8.34
C THR A 290 -16.83 -8.49 8.33
N PHE A 291 -16.36 -8.94 7.16
CA PHE A 291 -15.57 -10.17 7.07
C PHE A 291 -14.19 -9.92 6.44
N PRO A 292 -13.08 -10.08 7.19
CA PRO A 292 -13.03 -10.28 8.65
C PRO A 292 -13.36 -8.98 9.42
N PRO A 293 -13.88 -9.08 10.67
CA PRO A 293 -13.99 -7.93 11.56
C PRO A 293 -12.63 -7.25 11.74
N THR A 294 -12.63 -5.91 11.73
CA THR A 294 -11.40 -5.11 11.74
C THR A 294 -11.40 -4.17 12.94
N ARG A 295 -10.28 -4.09 13.66
CA ARG A 295 -9.98 -3.01 14.61
C ARG A 295 -8.96 -2.10 13.99
N VAL A 296 -9.18 -0.81 14.12
CA VAL A 296 -8.25 0.20 13.61
C VAL A 296 -8.02 1.24 14.68
N TRP A 297 -6.75 1.58 14.90
CA TRP A 297 -6.31 2.53 15.89
C TRP A 297 -6.01 3.86 15.23
N PHE A 298 -6.51 4.94 15.82
CA PHE A 298 -6.33 6.28 15.32
C PHE A 298 -5.91 7.24 16.43
N ILE A 299 -5.16 8.26 16.03
CA ILE A 299 -4.90 9.47 16.82
C ILE A 299 -5.70 10.60 16.18
N ASN A 300 -6.42 11.38 16.99
CA ASN A 300 -7.18 12.53 16.53
C ASN A 300 -6.73 13.80 17.27
N LYS A 301 -6.31 14.81 16.51
CA LYS A 301 -5.72 16.02 17.08
C LYS A 301 -6.67 16.81 18.00
N THR A 302 -7.96 16.87 17.68
CA THR A 302 -8.94 17.57 18.52
C THR A 302 -9.23 16.87 19.85
N LYS A 303 -9.06 15.54 19.92
CA LYS A 303 -9.36 14.75 21.13
C LYS A 303 -8.12 14.50 21.99
N ASP A 304 -6.94 14.52 21.38
CA ASP A 304 -5.70 14.04 22.00
C ASP A 304 -4.70 15.18 22.30
N ILE A 305 -5.07 16.46 22.07
CA ILE A 305 -4.19 17.64 22.21
C ILE A 305 -3.57 17.78 23.60
N ASP A 306 -4.38 17.69 24.67
CA ASP A 306 -3.91 17.89 26.05
C ASP A 306 -3.06 16.72 26.57
N LYS A 307 -3.06 15.59 25.87
CA LYS A 307 -2.41 14.36 26.33
C LYS A 307 -0.99 14.20 25.76
N ILE A 308 -0.79 14.61 24.51
CA ILE A 308 0.52 14.51 23.84
C ILE A 308 1.50 15.57 24.36
N ASP A 309 1.01 16.76 24.75
CA ASP A 309 1.86 17.81 25.36
C ASP A 309 2.48 17.39 26.70
N ASN A 310 1.91 16.37 27.37
CA ASN A 310 2.44 15.80 28.61
C ASN A 310 3.49 14.70 28.38
N MET A 311 3.67 14.23 27.13
CA MET A 311 4.67 13.24 26.73
C MET A 311 5.94 13.98 26.27
N GLN A 312 6.65 14.61 27.20
CA GLN A 312 7.89 15.32 26.88
C GLN A 312 8.98 14.35 26.35
N LEU A 313 9.61 14.77 25.24
CA LEU A 313 10.63 14.08 24.44
C LEU A 313 11.85 13.54 25.18
#